data_AF-A0A958SBP0-F1
#
_entry.id   AF-A0A958SBP0-F1
#
_cell.length_a   1.000
_cell.length_b   1.000
_cell.length_c   1.000
_cell.angle_alpha   90.00
_cell.angle_beta   90.00
_cell.angle_gamma   90.00
#
_symmetry.space_group_name_H-M   'P 1'
#
loop_
_entity.id
_entity.type
_entity.pdbx_description
1 polymer ?
#
loop_
_entity_poly.entity_id
_entity_poly.type
_entity_poly.pdbx_seq_one_letter_code
_entity_poly.pdbx_strand_id
1 'polypeptide(L)'
;KHLGLIRYATLPTWIDEGYADYIAQDSTVSREEGIALLKSDKSVDWKSINNFVYGQVVKFALETKKWSFEDLVNHGSDFEKLRIEFFESLKNL
;
A
#
# COMPACT_ATOMS: atom_id res chain seq x y z
N LYS A 1 17.50 8.24 -20.35
CA LYS A 1 17.93 8.00 -18.94
C LYS A 1 17.42 9.05 -17.94
N HIS A 2 17.05 10.27 -18.34
CA HIS A 2 16.55 11.30 -17.41
C HIS A 2 15.04 11.21 -17.07
N LEU A 3 14.22 10.62 -17.94
CA LEU A 3 12.77 10.47 -17.70
C LEU A 3 12.47 9.54 -16.50
N GLY A 4 13.30 8.51 -16.28
CA GLY A 4 13.19 7.63 -15.12
C GLY A 4 13.41 8.39 -13.81
N LEU A 5 14.48 9.19 -13.72
CA LEU A 5 14.80 10.00 -12.53
C LEU A 5 13.72 11.03 -12.21
N ILE A 6 13.09 11.64 -13.22
CA ILE A 6 11.98 12.59 -13.01
C ILE A 6 10.74 11.88 -12.46
N ARG A 7 10.41 10.67 -12.95
CA ARG A 7 9.28 9.89 -12.43
C ARG A 7 9.49 9.45 -10.97
N TYR A 8 10.73 9.11 -10.59
CA TYR A 8 11.06 8.80 -9.20
C TYR A 8 10.95 10.01 -8.26
N ALA A 9 11.22 11.22 -8.76
CA ALA A 9 11.10 12.45 -7.97
C ALA A 9 9.65 12.88 -7.68
N THR A 10 8.66 12.29 -8.35
CA THR A 10 7.23 12.64 -8.24
C THR A 10 6.35 11.44 -7.96
N LEU A 11 6.88 10.43 -7.26
CA LEU A 11 6.06 9.27 -6.90
C LEU A 11 4.92 9.70 -5.97
N PRO A 12 3.70 9.17 -6.17
CA PRO A 12 2.64 9.29 -5.18
C PRO A 12 3.11 8.76 -3.82
N THR A 13 2.77 9.47 -2.75
CA THR A 13 3.18 9.14 -1.37
C THR A 13 2.90 7.68 -1.00
N TRP A 14 1.75 7.14 -1.41
CA TRP A 14 1.38 5.76 -1.10
C TRP A 14 2.28 4.71 -1.77
N ILE A 15 2.86 5.03 -2.94
CA ILE A 15 3.84 4.16 -3.60
C ILE A 15 5.19 4.31 -2.91
N ASP A 16 5.61 5.54 -2.61
CA ASP A 16 6.91 5.80 -2.01
C ASP A 16 7.02 5.15 -0.61
N GLU A 17 6.10 5.50 0.29
CA GLU A 17 6.05 4.96 1.66
C GLU A 17 5.68 3.46 1.65
N GLY A 18 4.66 3.05 0.89
CA GLY A 18 4.21 1.67 0.87
C GLY A 18 5.21 0.70 0.25
N TYR A 19 5.97 1.12 -0.76
CA TYR A 19 7.02 0.29 -1.35
C TYR A 19 8.25 0.21 -0.46
N ALA A 20 8.61 1.28 0.24
CA ALA A 20 9.64 1.24 1.26
C ALA A 20 9.30 0.24 2.38
N ASP A 21 8.07 0.29 2.90
CA ASP A 21 7.58 -0.68 3.91
C ASP A 21 7.57 -2.12 3.37
N TYR A 22 7.15 -2.33 2.11
CA TYR A 22 7.17 -3.64 1.46
C TYR A 22 8.59 -4.23 1.38
N ILE A 23 9.58 -3.43 0.98
CA ILE A 23 10.97 -3.86 0.85
C ILE A 23 11.61 -4.09 2.22
N ALA A 24 11.30 -3.26 3.21
CA ALA A 24 11.78 -3.44 4.58
C ALA A 24 11.31 -4.76 5.19
N GLN A 25 10.19 -5.32 4.70
CA GLN A 25 9.49 -6.48 5.28
C GLN A 25 9.16 -6.31 6.77
N ASP A 26 9.28 -5.08 7.28
CA ASP A 26 9.14 -4.73 8.68
C ASP A 26 8.19 -3.54 8.71
N SER A 27 6.99 -3.79 9.21
CA SER A 27 5.96 -2.78 9.40
C SER A 27 5.83 -2.56 10.89
N THR A 28 5.76 -1.30 11.32
CA THR A 28 5.56 -0.92 12.73
C THR A 28 4.32 -1.59 13.36
N VAL A 29 3.39 -2.06 12.53
CA VAL A 29 2.20 -2.83 12.93
C VAL A 29 2.24 -4.19 12.23
N SER A 30 2.13 -5.30 12.96
CA SER A 30 2.07 -6.62 12.31
C SER A 30 0.84 -6.72 11.39
N ARG A 31 0.88 -7.60 10.39
CA ARG A 31 -0.25 -7.78 9.46
C ARG A 31 -1.54 -8.11 10.22
N GLU A 32 -1.43 -8.96 11.23
CA GLU A 32 -2.53 -9.41 12.07
C GLU A 32 -3.09 -8.26 12.92
N GLU A 33 -2.23 -7.46 13.55
CA GLU A 33 -2.65 -6.27 14.31
C GLU A 33 -3.30 -5.22 13.42
N GLY A 34 -2.75 -4.97 12.23
CA GLY A 34 -3.26 -3.98 11.32
C GLY A 34 -4.60 -4.40 10.70
N ILE A 35 -4.79 -5.68 10.35
CA ILE A 35 -6.10 -6.20 9.93
C ILE A 35 -7.11 -6.11 11.08
N ALA A 36 -6.72 -6.41 12.32
CA ALA A 36 -7.58 -6.28 13.48
C ALA A 36 -7.98 -4.82 13.73
N LEU A 37 -7.06 -3.87 13.58
CA LEU A 37 -7.32 -2.43 13.68
C LEU A 37 -8.28 -1.95 12.59
N LEU A 38 -8.08 -2.39 11.33
CA LEU A 38 -8.96 -2.08 10.21
C LEU A 38 -10.39 -2.62 10.38
N LYS A 39 -10.54 -3.74 11.11
CA LYS A 39 -11.85 -4.32 11.46
C LYS A 39 -12.45 -3.72 12.75
N SER A 40 -11.70 -2.92 13.50
CA SER A 40 -12.13 -2.38 14.79
C SER A 40 -12.75 -0.97 14.66
N ASP A 41 -13.82 -0.72 15.41
CA ASP A 41 -14.56 0.56 15.42
C ASP A 41 -13.95 1.59 16.41
N LYS A 42 -12.68 1.42 16.80
CA LYS A 42 -12.03 2.27 17.81
C LYS A 42 -11.23 3.39 17.16
N SER A 43 -11.03 4.47 17.92
CA SER A 43 -10.30 5.68 17.54
C SER A 43 -8.83 5.39 17.20
N VAL A 44 -8.58 4.93 15.97
CA VAL A 44 -7.22 4.60 15.55
C VAL A 44 -6.48 5.88 15.17
N ASP A 45 -5.17 5.90 15.40
CA ASP A 45 -4.29 6.88 14.79
C ASP A 45 -4.32 6.72 13.27
N TRP A 46 -5.07 7.62 12.63
CA TRP A 46 -5.28 7.65 11.20
C TRP A 46 -3.98 7.77 10.40
N LYS A 47 -2.93 8.37 10.97
CA LYS A 47 -1.65 8.50 10.27
C LYS A 47 -0.93 7.15 10.19
N SER A 48 -0.80 6.45 11.32
CA SER A 48 -0.20 5.12 11.37
C SER A 48 -1.01 4.08 10.58
N ILE A 49 -2.35 4.21 10.55
CA ILE A 49 -3.19 3.40 9.66
C ILE A 49 -2.86 3.65 8.20
N ASN A 50 -2.70 4.90 7.78
CA ASN A 50 -2.51 5.21 6.36
C ASN A 50 -1.24 4.58 5.82
N ASN A 51 -0.13 4.66 6.57
CA ASN A 51 1.13 4.04 6.17
C ASN A 51 1.00 2.50 6.12
N PHE A 52 0.37 1.90 7.13
CA PHE A 52 0.06 0.47 7.12
C PHE A 52 -0.76 0.08 5.89
N VAL A 53 -1.82 0.84 5.56
CA VAL A 53 -2.67 0.60 4.40
C VAL A 53 -1.89 0.75 3.10
N TYR A 54 -1.01 1.76 2.98
CA TYR A 54 -0.14 1.92 1.81
C TYR A 54 0.73 0.68 1.59
N GLY A 55 1.40 0.20 2.63
CA GLY A 55 2.20 -1.02 2.58
C GLY A 55 1.38 -2.25 2.17
N GLN A 56 0.18 -2.43 2.74
CA GLN A 56 -0.69 -3.55 2.38
C GLN A 56 -1.24 -3.46 0.95
N VAL A 57 -1.59 -2.27 0.48
CA VAL A 57 -2.08 -2.05 -0.89
C VAL A 57 -0.96 -2.30 -1.91
N VAL A 58 0.25 -1.82 -1.66
CA VAL A 58 1.43 -2.12 -2.49
C VAL A 58 1.71 -3.62 -2.51
N LYS A 59 1.72 -4.28 -1.34
CA LYS A 59 1.89 -5.73 -1.24
C LYS A 59 0.82 -6.49 -2.02
N PHE A 60 -0.45 -6.10 -1.90
CA PHE A 60 -1.56 -6.68 -2.65
C PHE A 60 -1.36 -6.54 -4.17
N ALA A 61 -0.95 -5.36 -4.64
CA ALA A 61 -0.69 -5.14 -6.06
C ALA A 61 0.46 -6.03 -6.59
N LEU A 62 1.58 -6.10 -5.85
CA LEU A 62 2.75 -6.88 -6.26
C LEU A 62 2.55 -8.40 -6.14
N GLU A 63 2.00 -8.86 -5.02
CA GLU A 63 1.92 -10.29 -4.71
C GLU A 63 0.64 -10.94 -5.22
N THR A 64 -0.50 -10.25 -5.14
CA THR A 64 -1.79 -10.81 -5.55
C THR A 64 -2.10 -10.46 -7.00
N LYS A 65 -2.00 -9.19 -7.39
CA LYS A 65 -2.26 -8.76 -8.78
C LYS A 65 -1.08 -8.97 -9.72
N LYS A 66 0.08 -9.39 -9.19
CA LYS A 66 1.32 -9.66 -9.95
C LYS A 66 1.82 -8.46 -10.76
N TRP A 67 1.57 -7.25 -10.27
CA TRP A 67 2.09 -6.04 -10.88
C TRP A 67 3.60 -5.93 -10.71
N SER A 68 4.27 -5.36 -11.72
CA SER A 68 5.64 -4.89 -11.57
C SER A 68 5.68 -3.55 -10.83
N PHE A 69 6.86 -3.12 -10.40
CA PHE A 69 7.02 -1.76 -9.90
C PHE A 69 6.65 -0.70 -10.94
N GLU A 70 6.95 -0.95 -12.22
CA GLU A 70 6.58 -0.02 -13.29
C GLU A 70 5.06 0.08 -13.45
N ASP A 71 4.33 -1.02 -13.29
CA ASP A 71 2.87 -1.02 -13.26
C ASP A 71 2.33 -0.19 -12.09
N LEU A 72 2.91 -0.32 -10.89
CA LEU A 72 2.54 0.52 -9.74
C LEU A 72 2.67 2.01 -10.06
N VAL A 73 3.83 2.42 -10.59
CA VAL A 73 4.06 3.84 -10.94
C VAL A 73 3.11 4.31 -12.04
N ASN A 74 2.79 3.46 -13.02
CA ASN A 74 1.85 3.78 -14.09
C ASN A 74 0.40 3.92 -13.57
N HIS A 75 0.04 3.20 -12.50
CA HIS A 75 -1.28 3.24 -11.87
C HIS A 75 -1.29 4.10 -10.59
N GLY A 76 -0.35 5.05 -10.46
CA GLY A 76 -0.20 5.88 -9.27
C GLY A 76 -1.45 6.69 -8.86
N SER A 77 -2.35 6.95 -9.80
CA SER A 77 -3.66 7.59 -9.59
C SER A 77 -4.72 6.68 -8.97
N ASP A 78 -4.53 5.36 -8.99
CA ASP A 78 -5.59 4.38 -8.75
C ASP A 78 -5.66 3.90 -7.30
N PHE A 79 -5.01 4.62 -6.38
CA PHE A 79 -4.87 4.20 -4.98
C PHE A 79 -6.21 3.81 -4.33
N GLU A 80 -7.24 4.66 -4.43
CA GLU A 80 -8.51 4.42 -3.75
C GLU A 80 -9.21 3.17 -4.30
N LYS A 81 -9.11 2.94 -5.62
CA LYS A 81 -9.65 1.73 -6.25
C LYS A 81 -8.93 0.47 -5.73
N LEU A 82 -7.60 0.48 -5.71
CA LEU A 82 -6.81 -0.64 -5.20
C LEU A 82 -7.04 -0.88 -3.70
N ARG A 83 -7.23 0.20 -2.94
CA ARG A 83 -7.57 0.14 -1.51
C ARG A 83 -8.91 -0.57 -1.30
N ILE A 84 -9.95 -0.23 -2.08
CA ILE A 84 -11.26 -0.90 -2.01
C ILE A 84 -11.11 -2.39 -2.37
N GLU A 85 -10.45 -2.72 -3.48
CA GLU A 85 -10.23 -4.11 -3.91
C GLU A 85 -9.46 -4.92 -2.84
N PHE A 86 -8.47 -4.30 -2.20
CA PHE A 86 -7.75 -4.89 -1.07
C PHE A 86 -8.71 -5.18 0.09
N PHE A 87 -9.52 -4.21 0.53
CA PHE A 87 -10.48 -4.42 1.62
C PHE A 87 -11.52 -5.50 1.30
N GLU A 88 -11.97 -5.59 0.04
CA GLU A 88 -12.85 -6.66 -0.41
C GLU A 88 -12.17 -8.03 -0.36
N SER A 89 -10.89 -8.11 -0.72
CA SER A 89 -10.11 -9.35 -0.61
C SER A 89 -10.01 -9.85 0.83
N LEU A 90 -10.00 -8.95 1.83
CA LEU A 90 -9.97 -9.30 3.24
C LEU A 90 -11.29 -9.84 3.79
N LYS A 91 -12.42 -9.62 3.10
CA LYS A 91 -13.74 -10.13 3.50
C LYS A 91 -13.96 -11.59 3.11
N ASN A 92 -13.17 -12.09 2.18
CA ASN A 92 -13.22 -13.48 1.69
C ASN A 92 -12.21 -14.40 2.42
N LEU A 93 -11.53 -13.87 3.45
CA LEU A 93 -10.64 -14.59 4.38
C LEU A 93 -11.36 -14.80 5.71
#